data_AF-A0A9P9EKE3-F1
#
_entry.id   AF-A0A9P9EKE3-F1
#
_cell.length_a   1.000
_cell.length_b   1.000
_cell.length_c   1.000
_cell.angle_alpha   90.00
_cell.angle_beta   90.00
_cell.angle_gamma   90.00
#
_symmetry.space_group_name_H-M   'P 1'
#
loop_
_entity.id
_entity.type
_entity.pdbx_description
1 polymer ?
#
loop_
_entity_poly.entity_id
_entity_poly.type
_entity_poly.pdbx_seq_one_letter_code
_entity_poly.pdbx_strand_id
1 'polypeptide(L)'
;MPPPSGSQLLNTIKTCVPIGVTWKGPRKIPVHAATQTVAWRRTDEEALRHTEAILGAVNSNISRIPGNAVEIISRDNYHDSKRDPASHITAIVNKDDGGVVAVHLYPDGVRGKSIPPINNFTPAANDSNESDQNETEITT
;
A
#
# COMPACT_ATOMS: atom_id res chain seq x y z
N MET A 1 32.44 9.11 -1.61
CA MET A 1 31.27 8.26 -1.26
C MET A 1 31.21 7.12 -2.26
N PRO A 2 31.10 5.85 -1.83
CA PRO A 2 30.92 4.74 -2.76
C PRO A 2 29.60 4.92 -3.53
N PRO A 3 29.53 4.55 -4.82
CA PRO A 3 28.28 4.57 -5.55
C PRO A 3 27.29 3.62 -4.89
N PRO A 4 25.98 3.94 -4.88
CA PRO A 4 24.97 3.03 -4.36
C PRO A 4 25.05 1.70 -5.13
N SER A 5 25.06 0.59 -4.40
CA SER A 5 25.08 -0.75 -5.01
C SER A 5 23.91 -0.92 -5.99
N GLY A 6 24.04 -1.81 -6.98
CA GLY A 6 22.99 -2.03 -8.00
C GLY A 6 21.59 -2.32 -7.42
N SER A 7 21.51 -2.89 -6.21
CA SER A 7 20.23 -3.10 -5.51
C SER A 7 19.67 -1.84 -4.85
N GLN A 8 20.50 -0.85 -4.50
CA GLN A 8 20.05 0.44 -3.97
C GLN A 8 19.46 1.36 -5.06
N LEU A 9 19.97 1.25 -6.29
CA LEU A 9 19.40 1.98 -7.42
C LEU A 9 17.95 1.54 -7.69
N LEU A 10 17.68 0.24 -7.68
CA LEU A 10 16.34 -0.33 -7.92
C LEU A 10 15.27 0.13 -6.92
N ASN A 11 15.67 0.55 -5.72
CA ASN A 11 14.79 1.03 -4.64
C ASN A 11 14.61 2.55 -4.62
N THR A 12 15.21 3.28 -5.56
CA THR A 12 15.09 4.73 -5.62
C THR A 12 13.75 5.13 -6.24
N ILE A 13 12.85 5.66 -5.41
CA ILE A 13 11.60 6.29 -5.84
C ILE A 13 11.91 7.69 -6.38
N LYS A 14 11.36 8.03 -7.55
CA LYS A 14 11.48 9.35 -8.18
C LYS A 14 10.23 10.19 -7.96
N THR A 15 9.06 9.59 -8.15
CA THR A 15 7.75 10.24 -7.92
C THR A 15 6.79 9.23 -7.31
N CYS A 16 5.82 9.74 -6.55
CA CYS A 16 4.77 8.95 -5.93
C CYS A 16 3.49 9.79 -5.79
N VAL A 17 2.38 9.11 -5.53
CA VAL A 17 1.07 9.72 -5.26
C VAL A 17 0.59 9.33 -3.86
N PRO A 18 -0.09 10.24 -3.14
CA PRO A 18 -0.68 9.91 -1.85
C PRO A 18 -1.86 8.96 -2.06
N ILE A 19 -1.90 7.87 -1.27
CA ILE A 19 -2.98 6.89 -1.34
C ILE A 19 -3.73 6.75 -0.02
N GLY A 20 -3.17 7.23 1.08
CA GLY A 20 -3.83 7.21 2.37
C GLY A 20 -2.88 7.36 3.54
N VAL A 21 -3.33 6.86 4.69
CA VAL A 21 -2.61 6.95 5.96
C VAL A 21 -2.80 5.66 6.75
N THR A 22 -1.81 5.31 7.56
CA THR A 22 -1.91 4.24 8.56
C THR A 22 -1.55 4.79 9.94
N TRP A 23 -1.83 4.01 10.98
CA TRP A 23 -1.56 4.37 12.37
C TRP A 23 -0.65 3.33 13.02
N LYS A 24 0.42 3.80 13.67
CA LYS A 24 1.27 2.98 14.54
C LYS A 24 1.28 3.59 15.94
N GLY A 25 0.46 3.05 16.83
CA GLY A 25 0.17 3.68 18.11
C GLY A 25 -0.45 5.07 17.88
N PRO A 26 0.02 6.14 18.57
CA PRO A 26 -0.52 7.49 18.38
C PRO A 26 -0.01 8.18 17.10
N ARG A 27 0.90 7.55 16.34
CA ARG A 27 1.54 8.18 15.18
C ARG A 27 0.76 7.89 13.90
N LYS A 28 0.37 8.95 13.21
CA LYS A 28 -0.16 8.92 11.84
C LYS A 28 1.01 8.85 10.85
N ILE A 29 0.99 7.87 9.97
CA ILE A 29 2.04 7.66 8.95
C ILE A 29 1.39 7.78 7.57
N PRO A 30 1.82 8.75 6.72
CA PRO A 30 1.35 8.82 5.34
C PRO A 30 1.83 7.63 4.52
N VAL A 31 0.96 7.17 3.63
CA VAL A 31 1.22 6.07 2.70
C VAL A 31 1.08 6.59 1.27
N HIS A 32 2.11 6.33 0.46
CA HIS A 32 2.17 6.69 -0.95
C HIS A 32 2.35 5.45 -1.83
N ALA A 33 1.97 5.57 -3.10
CA ALA A 33 2.28 4.61 -4.14
C ALA A 33 3.26 5.24 -5.14
N ALA A 34 4.40 4.59 -5.38
CA ALA A 34 5.37 5.05 -6.35
C ALA A 34 4.76 5.06 -7.76
N THR A 35 4.97 6.15 -8.50
CA THR A 35 4.60 6.27 -9.92
C THR A 35 5.82 6.21 -10.82
N GLN A 36 7.01 6.44 -10.27
CA GLN A 36 8.25 6.28 -11.01
C GLN A 36 9.38 5.81 -10.09
N THR A 37 10.15 4.84 -10.58
CA THR A 37 11.46 4.47 -10.06
C THR A 37 12.53 4.74 -11.11
N VAL A 38 13.78 4.40 -10.83
CA VAL A 38 14.83 4.43 -11.87
C VAL A 38 14.63 3.37 -12.96
N ALA A 39 13.82 2.33 -12.70
CA ALA A 39 13.68 1.17 -13.59
C ALA A 39 12.37 1.19 -14.38
N TRP A 40 11.33 1.84 -13.86
CA TRP A 40 10.00 1.81 -14.47
C TRP A 40 9.18 3.07 -14.12
N ARG A 41 8.10 3.27 -14.86
CA ARG A 41 7.11 4.33 -14.64
C ARG A 41 5.69 3.78 -14.86
N ARG A 42 4.73 4.25 -14.06
CA ARG A 42 3.28 4.07 -14.24
C ARG A 42 2.54 5.40 -14.07
N THR A 43 1.28 5.44 -14.46
CA THR A 43 0.44 6.64 -14.26
C THR A 43 -0.06 6.72 -12.82
N ASP A 44 -0.46 7.91 -12.41
CA ASP A 44 -1.09 8.16 -11.11
C ASP A 44 -2.38 7.34 -10.96
N GLU A 45 -3.18 7.24 -12.03
CA GLU A 45 -4.40 6.43 -12.07
C GLU A 45 -4.11 4.95 -11.82
N GLU A 46 -3.09 4.40 -12.47
CA GLU A 46 -2.68 3.01 -12.25
C GLU A 46 -2.20 2.80 -10.82
N ALA A 47 -1.40 3.73 -10.26
CA ALA A 47 -0.98 3.65 -8.87
C ALA A 47 -2.16 3.66 -7.88
N LEU A 48 -3.17 4.51 -8.14
CA LEU A 48 -4.36 4.63 -7.30
C LEU A 48 -5.25 3.38 -7.32
N ARG A 49 -5.29 2.61 -8.42
CA ARG A 49 -6.03 1.33 -8.50
C ARG A 49 -5.57 0.29 -7.49
N HIS A 50 -4.37 0.45 -6.92
CA HIS A 50 -3.81 -0.48 -5.93
C HIS A 50 -3.94 0.01 -4.49
N THR A 51 -4.63 1.14 -4.26
CA THR A 51 -4.76 1.76 -2.93
C THR A 51 -5.24 0.78 -1.86
N GLU A 52 -6.34 0.08 -2.12
CA GLU A 52 -6.93 -0.85 -1.15
C GLU A 52 -5.96 -1.99 -0.80
N ALA A 53 -5.36 -2.61 -1.82
CA ALA A 53 -4.38 -3.68 -1.67
C ALA A 53 -3.17 -3.24 -0.83
N ILE A 54 -2.65 -2.03 -1.09
CA ILE A 54 -1.48 -1.48 -0.39
C ILE A 54 -1.84 -1.16 1.06
N LEU A 55 -2.95 -0.45 1.30
CA LEU A 55 -3.36 -0.09 2.66
C LEU A 55 -3.70 -1.32 3.49
N GLY A 56 -4.36 -2.32 2.91
CA GLY A 56 -4.58 -3.63 3.53
C GLY A 56 -3.27 -4.28 3.96
N ALA A 57 -2.30 -4.40 3.04
CA ALA A 57 -1.00 -4.98 3.35
C ALA A 57 -0.23 -4.17 4.41
N VAL A 58 -0.23 -2.84 4.35
CA VAL A 58 0.41 -1.99 5.37
C VAL A 58 -0.18 -2.25 6.75
N ASN A 59 -1.52 -2.26 6.86
CA ASN A 59 -2.20 -2.44 8.14
C ASN A 59 -1.98 -3.86 8.70
N SER A 60 -2.04 -4.90 7.87
CA SER A 60 -1.76 -6.28 8.28
C SER A 60 -0.32 -6.50 8.74
N ASN A 61 0.63 -5.65 8.32
CA ASN A 61 2.05 -5.76 8.67
C ASN A 61 2.53 -4.61 9.56
N ILE A 62 1.64 -3.88 10.23
CA ILE A 62 2.01 -2.68 11.00
C ILE A 62 3.05 -2.96 12.09
N SER A 63 3.11 -4.19 12.61
CA SER A 63 4.13 -4.63 13.57
C SER A 63 5.55 -4.61 13.00
N ARG A 64 5.70 -4.79 11.68
CA ARG A 64 6.98 -4.83 10.95
C ARG A 64 7.50 -3.45 10.55
N ILE A 65 6.62 -2.45 10.52
CA ILE A 65 7.01 -1.06 10.23
C ILE A 65 7.84 -0.52 11.40
N PRO A 66 9.01 0.11 11.19
CA PRO A 66 9.76 0.75 12.28
C PRO A 66 8.91 1.73 13.09
N GLY A 67 9.09 1.77 14.41
CA GLY A 67 8.37 2.70 15.30
C GLY A 67 8.63 4.17 15.00
N ASN A 68 9.78 4.45 14.38
CA ASN A 68 10.22 5.79 14.00
C ASN A 68 9.95 6.12 12.51
N ALA A 69 9.06 5.38 11.85
CA ALA A 69 8.63 5.65 10.48
C ALA A 69 7.96 7.04 10.38
N VAL A 70 8.29 7.75 9.30
CA VAL A 70 7.68 9.03 8.91
C VAL A 70 6.86 8.92 7.64
N GLU A 71 7.13 7.92 6.79
CA GLU A 71 6.44 7.72 5.53
C GLU A 71 6.64 6.28 5.04
N ILE A 72 5.60 5.74 4.40
CA ILE A 72 5.66 4.45 3.69
C ILE A 72 5.36 4.70 2.22
N ILE A 73 6.22 4.22 1.33
CA ILE A 73 6.03 4.30 -0.12
C ILE A 73 6.02 2.88 -0.69
N SER A 74 4.86 2.42 -1.15
CA SER A 74 4.79 1.18 -1.91
C SER A 74 5.51 1.35 -3.24
N ARG A 75 6.47 0.46 -3.51
CA ARG A 75 7.21 0.43 -4.77
C ARG A 75 6.34 -0.27 -5.81
N ASP A 76 5.96 -1.50 -5.53
CA ASP A 76 5.36 -2.41 -6.49
C ASP A 76 3.94 -2.83 -6.04
N ASN A 77 3.21 -3.47 -6.94
CA ASN A 77 2.01 -4.21 -6.56
C ASN A 77 2.40 -5.59 -6.01
N TYR A 78 1.41 -6.42 -5.67
CA TYR A 78 1.67 -7.82 -5.33
C TYR A 78 2.49 -8.49 -6.44
N HIS A 79 3.61 -9.06 -6.04
CA HIS A 79 4.47 -9.84 -6.92
C HIS A 79 5.08 -11.01 -6.16
N ASP A 80 5.40 -12.03 -6.92
CA ASP A 80 6.15 -13.18 -6.44
C ASP A 80 7.62 -12.98 -6.80
N SER A 81 8.52 -13.48 -5.98
CA SER A 81 9.95 -13.47 -6.31
C SER A 81 10.48 -14.90 -6.33
N LYS A 82 11.52 -15.16 -7.13
CA LYS A 82 12.18 -16.49 -7.17
C LYS A 82 12.65 -16.98 -5.79
N ARG A 83 12.81 -16.07 -4.82
CA ARG A 83 13.33 -16.33 -3.47
C ARG A 83 12.25 -16.28 -2.37
N ASP A 84 11.10 -15.70 -2.67
CA ASP A 84 9.93 -15.65 -1.79
C ASP A 84 8.68 -15.92 -2.65
N PRO A 85 8.17 -17.17 -2.66
CA PRO A 85 7.02 -17.55 -3.46
C PRO A 85 5.70 -17.00 -2.88
N ALA A 86 5.73 -16.38 -1.69
CA ALA A 86 4.56 -15.71 -1.16
C ALA A 86 4.41 -14.33 -1.82
N SER A 87 3.24 -14.09 -2.39
CA SER A 87 2.93 -12.80 -3.01
C SER A 87 2.97 -11.67 -1.98
N HIS A 88 3.73 -10.63 -2.28
CA HIS A 88 3.95 -9.51 -1.37
C HIS A 88 4.08 -8.18 -2.11
N ILE A 89 3.88 -7.10 -1.39
CA ILE A 89 4.18 -5.74 -1.82
C ILE A 89 5.53 -5.33 -1.22
N THR A 90 6.44 -4.86 -2.06
CA THR A 90 7.67 -4.23 -1.58
C THR A 90 7.41 -2.75 -1.32
N ALA A 91 7.69 -2.30 -0.10
CA ALA A 91 7.56 -0.90 0.30
C ALA A 91 8.87 -0.36 0.87
N ILE A 92 9.09 0.93 0.70
CA ILE A 92 10.17 1.68 1.31
C ILE A 92 9.60 2.45 2.50
N VAL A 93 10.26 2.37 3.65
CA VAL A 93 9.91 3.13 4.84
C VAL A 93 11.01 4.14 5.13
N ASN A 94 10.63 5.42 5.08
CA ASN A 94 11.49 6.51 5.51
C ASN A 94 11.33 6.70 7.02
N LYS A 95 12.45 6.89 7.71
CA LYS A 95 12.53 7.09 9.16
C LYS A 95 12.88 8.53 9.49
N ASP A 96 12.55 8.97 10.70
CA ASP A 96 12.87 10.32 11.19
C ASP A 96 14.37 10.63 11.27
N ASP A 97 15.21 9.61 11.43
CA ASP A 97 16.67 9.69 11.38
C ASP A 97 17.26 9.82 9.96
N GLY A 98 16.41 9.95 8.94
CA GLY A 98 16.80 9.96 7.52
C GLY A 98 17.17 8.59 6.96
N GLY A 99 17.06 7.53 7.77
CA GLY A 99 17.30 6.17 7.33
C GLY A 99 16.15 5.62 6.49
N VAL A 100 16.48 4.69 5.60
CA VAL A 100 15.54 4.09 4.65
C VAL A 100 15.63 2.57 4.77
N VAL A 101 14.49 1.90 4.91
CA VAL A 101 14.42 0.43 4.93
C VAL A 101 13.42 -0.10 3.92
N ALA A 102 13.72 -1.22 3.28
CA ALA A 102 12.77 -1.95 2.45
C ALA A 102 12.05 -3.01 3.30
N VAL A 103 10.74 -3.10 3.15
CA VAL A 103 9.88 -4.07 3.85
C VAL A 103 9.02 -4.83 2.85
N HIS A 104 8.78 -6.11 3.11
CA HIS A 104 7.80 -6.91 2.39
C HIS A 104 6.50 -6.93 3.18
N LEU A 105 5.42 -6.51 2.53
CA LEU A 105 4.08 -6.42 3.09
C LEU A 105 3.22 -7.53 2.47
N TYR A 106 2.75 -8.43 3.32
CA TYR A 106 1.91 -9.56 2.93
C TYR A 106 0.43 -9.21 3.16
N PRO A 107 -0.51 -9.67 2.33
CA PRO A 107 -1.92 -9.29 2.45
C PRO A 107 -2.52 -9.61 3.82
N ASP A 108 -2.14 -10.76 4.37
CA ASP A 108 -2.64 -11.31 5.63
C ASP A 108 -1.68 -11.06 6.80
N GLY A 109 -0.58 -10.32 6.58
CA GLY A 109 0.44 -10.08 7.59
C GLY A 109 1.38 -11.26 7.85
N VAL A 110 1.16 -12.40 7.19
CA VAL A 110 1.88 -13.65 7.41
C VAL A 110 2.70 -14.02 6.18
N ARG A 111 3.98 -14.33 6.38
CA ARG A 111 4.82 -14.83 5.30
C ARG A 111 4.46 -16.29 5.02
N GLY A 112 4.08 -16.63 3.79
CA GLY A 112 3.95 -18.03 3.36
C GLY A 112 2.56 -18.53 2.95
N LYS A 113 1.52 -17.68 2.90
CA LYS A 113 0.28 -18.04 2.19
C LYS A 113 0.33 -17.48 0.76
N SER A 114 0.25 -18.37 -0.22
CA SER A 114 0.04 -17.98 -1.61
C SER A 114 -1.33 -17.31 -1.74
N ILE A 115 -1.37 -16.08 -2.22
CA ILE A 115 -2.62 -15.50 -2.72
C ILE A 115 -2.84 -16.10 -4.11
N PRO A 116 -4.05 -16.55 -4.47
CA PRO A 116 -4.35 -16.78 -5.88
C PRO A 116 -4.09 -15.47 -6.67
N PRO A 117 -3.62 -15.57 -7.93
CA PRO A 117 -3.43 -14.40 -8.78
C PRO A 117 -4.74 -13.61 -8.87
N ILE A 118 -4.65 -12.30 -8.67
CA ILE A 118 -5.79 -11.38 -8.70
C ILE A 118 -6.21 -11.20 -10.16
N ASN A 119 -6.90 -12.18 -10.73
CA ASN A 119 -7.58 -12.03 -12.01
C ASN A 119 -8.95 -11.39 -11.74
N ASN A 120 -9.10 -10.13 -12.15
CA ASN A 120 -10.36 -9.37 -12.18
C ASN A 120 -11.15 -9.34 -10.87
N PHE A 121 -10.82 -8.38 -10.01
CA PHE A 121 -11.78 -7.90 -9.02
C PHE A 121 -13.02 -7.39 -9.76
N THR A 122 -14.11 -8.14 -9.70
CA THR A 122 -15.45 -7.61 -9.94
C THR A 122 -15.83 -6.91 -8.63
N PRO A 123 -16.08 -5.59 -8.61
CA PRO A 123 -16.45 -4.92 -7.37
C PRO A 123 -17.73 -5.59 -6.83
N ALA A 124 -17.68 -6.03 -5.57
CA ALA A 124 -18.87 -6.41 -4.85
C ALA A 124 -19.84 -5.22 -4.88
N ALA A 125 -21.08 -5.47 -5.28
CA ALA A 125 -22.13 -4.47 -5.28
C ALA A 125 -22.20 -3.83 -3.89
N ASN A 126 -22.14 -2.49 -3.86
CA ASN A 126 -22.52 -1.74 -2.68
C ASN A 126 -23.94 -2.15 -2.30
N ASP A 127 -24.12 -2.76 -1.12
CA ASP A 127 -25.40 -2.73 -0.44
C ASP A 127 -25.65 -1.27 -0.04
N SER A 128 -26.30 -0.55 -0.95
CA SER A 128 -27.03 0.66 -0.65
C SER A 128 -28.14 0.26 0.32
N ASN A 129 -27.93 0.45 1.62
CA ASN A 129 -29.03 0.47 2.56
C ASN A 129 -29.81 1.78 2.33
N GLU A 130 -30.69 1.72 1.33
CA GLU A 130 -31.74 2.68 1.03
C GLU A 130 -32.66 2.74 2.25
N SER A 131 -32.73 3.88 2.90
CA SER A 131 -33.74 4.17 3.93
C SER A 131 -34.49 5.42 3.51
N ASP A 132 -35.25 5.29 2.43
CA ASP A 132 -36.35 6.19 2.10
C ASP A 132 -37.66 5.46 2.38
N GLN A 133 -38.34 5.85 3.46
CA GLN A 133 -39.80 5.93 3.47
C GLN A 133 -40.21 7.25 4.12
N ASN A 134 -40.41 8.20 3.22
CA ASN A 134 -41.26 9.37 3.34
C ASN A 134 -42.71 8.93 3.57
N GLU A 135 -43.46 9.58 4.46
CA GLU A 135 -44.80 10.07 4.11
C GLU A 135 -45.33 11.07 5.16
N THR A 136 -45.94 12.11 4.60
CA THR A 136 -46.48 13.31 5.22
C THR A 136 -47.99 13.11 5.38
N GLU A 137 -48.61 13.55 6.46
CA GLU A 137 -50.03 13.96 6.39
C GLU A 137 -50.40 15.04 7.40
N ILE A 138 -51.34 15.88 6.95
CA ILE A 138 -51.65 17.23 7.40
C ILE A 138 -53.04 17.21 8.07
N THR A 139 -53.28 18.11 9.03
CA THR A 139 -54.58 18.67 9.47
C THR A 139 -55.52 17.77 10.30
N THR A 140 -55.89 18.23 11.50
CA THR A 140 -57.16 18.95 11.76
C THR A 140 -57.01 19.82 13.00
#